data_AF-M6U9N3-F1
#
_entry.id   AF-M6U9N3-F1
#
_cell.length_a   1.000
_cell.length_b   1.000
_cell.length_c   1.000
_cell.angle_alpha   90.00
_cell.angle_beta   90.00
_cell.angle_gamma   90.00
#
_symmetry.space_group_name_H-M   'P 1'
#
loop_
_entity.id
_entity.type
_entity.pdbx_description
1 polymer ?
#
loop_
_entity_poly.entity_id
_entity_poly.type
_entity_poly.pdbx_seq_one_letter_code
_entity_poly.pdbx_strand_id
1 'polypeptide(L)' 'MVRNFLKGKEGDRINAILSAAGFNFSKLIRAFFVISKILFLHRFYFQFESCFSERPQFFRDD' A
#
# COMPACT_ATOMS: atom_id res chain seq x y z
N MET A 1 -12.25 -20.77 7.77
CA MET A 1 -12.74 -19.39 8.06
C MET A 1 -13.08 -19.32 9.54
N VAL A 2 -12.13 -18.92 10.38
CA VAL A 2 -12.39 -18.76 11.82
C VAL A 2 -13.07 -17.40 12.01
N ARG A 3 -14.34 -17.41 12.40
CA ARG A 3 -15.16 -16.22 12.72
C ARG A 3 -15.77 -16.42 14.10
N ASN A 4 -16.09 -15.31 14.77
CA ASN A 4 -16.59 -15.28 16.14
C ASN A 4 -15.68 -15.99 17.14
N PHE A 5 -14.48 -15.43 17.34
CA PHE A 5 -13.54 -15.92 18.35
C PHE A 5 -14.13 -15.78 19.76
N LEU A 6 -14.86 -14.69 20.00
CA LEU A 6 -15.61 -14.46 21.24
C LEU A 6 -17.01 -15.07 21.11
N LYS A 7 -17.43 -15.86 22.10
CA LYS A 7 -18.73 -16.55 22.12
C LYS A 7 -19.70 -15.93 23.13
N GLY A 8 -20.99 -16.14 22.90
CA GLY A 8 -22.07 -15.60 23.74
C GLY A 8 -22.53 -14.21 23.29
N LYS A 9 -23.60 -13.72 23.92
CA LYS A 9 -24.31 -12.50 23.50
C LYS A 9 -23.43 -11.25 23.50
N GLU A 10 -22.49 -11.13 24.45
CA GLU A 10 -21.53 -10.04 24.49
C GLU A 10 -20.42 -10.23 23.44
N GLY A 11 -19.93 -11.45 23.26
CA GLY A 11 -18.96 -11.80 22.22
C GLY A 11 -19.46 -11.45 20.82
N ASP A 12 -20.73 -11.74 20.52
CA ASP A 12 -21.34 -11.39 19.24
C ASP A 12 -21.42 -9.87 19.01
N ARG A 13 -21.73 -9.10 20.06
CA ARG A 13 -21.72 -7.62 20.00
C ARG A 13 -20.32 -7.08 19.71
N ILE A 14 -19.31 -7.62 20.40
CA ILE A 14 -17.91 -7.21 20.21
C ILE A 14 -17.43 -7.60 18.81
N ASN A 15 -17.74 -8.82 18.34
CA ASN A 15 -17.40 -9.28 17.00
C ASN A 15 -18.03 -8.40 15.91
N ALA A 16 -19.27 -7.94 16.11
CA ALA A 16 -19.94 -7.03 15.17
C ALA A 16 -19.23 -5.67 15.09
N ILE A 17 -18.90 -5.07 16.24
CA ILE A 17 -18.16 -3.80 16.31
C ILE A 17 -16.78 -3.95 15.67
N LEU A 18 -16.05 -5.01 16.01
CA LEU A 18 -14.72 -5.26 15.49
C LEU A 18 -14.73 -5.54 13.98
N SER A 19 -15.75 -6.23 13.48
CA SER A 19 -15.94 -6.45 12.04
C SER A 19 -16.21 -5.13 11.30
N ALA A 20 -17.06 -4.25 11.86
CA ALA A 20 -17.33 -2.94 11.30
C ALA A 20 -16.08 -2.04 11.31
N ALA A 21 -15.33 -2.04 12.41
CA ALA A 21 -14.06 -1.32 12.52
C ALA A 21 -13.03 -1.86 11.51
N GLY A 22 -12.86 -3.19 11.45
CA GLY A 22 -11.95 -3.86 10.53
C GLY A 22 -12.27 -3.58 9.05
N PHE A 23 -13.55 -3.48 8.69
CA PHE A 23 -13.96 -3.09 7.35
C PHE A 23 -13.53 -1.66 7.00
N ASN A 24 -13.70 -0.72 7.93
CA ASN A 24 -13.26 0.67 7.74
C ASN A 24 -11.73 0.77 7.67
N PHE A 25 -11.00 0.08 8.56
CA PHE A 25 -9.54 0.02 8.51
C PHE A 25 -9.01 -0.60 7.22
N SER A 26 -9.71 -1.60 6.66
CA SER A 26 -9.32 -2.22 5.39
C SER A 26 -9.31 -1.21 4.23
N LYS A 27 -10.24 -0.25 4.21
CA LYS A 27 -10.24 0.85 3.22
C LYS A 27 -9.06 1.78 3.41
N LEU A 28 -8.78 2.16 4.67
CA LEU A 28 -7.65 3.03 4.99
C LEU A 28 -6.31 2.39 4.61
N ILE A 29 -6.13 1.12 4.96
CA ILE A 29 -4.93 0.35 4.63
C ILE A 29 -4.75 0.24 3.11
N ARG A 30 -5.82 -0.02 2.34
CA ARG A 30 -5.76 -0.03 0.87
C ARG A 30 -5.32 1.32 0.30
N ALA A 31 -5.92 2.41 0.76
CA ALA A 31 -5.53 3.75 0.33
C ALA A 31 -4.05 4.05 0.66
N PHE A 32 -3.61 3.70 1.87
CA PHE A 32 -2.23 3.85 2.31
C PHE A 32 -1.25 3.08 1.40
N PHE A 33 -1.56 1.84 1.03
CA PHE A 33 -0.71 1.06 0.12
C PHE A 33 -0.66 1.65 -1.30
N VAL A 34 -1.78 2.14 -1.83
CA VAL A 34 -1.81 2.79 -3.15
C VAL A 34 -0.94 4.03 -3.16
N ILE A 35 -1.08 4.91 -2.16
CA ILE A 35 -0.26 6.12 -2.03
C ILE A 35 1.22 5.74 -1.90
N SER A 36 1.54 4.77 -1.02
CA SER A 36 2.91 4.30 -0.83
C SER A 36 3.51 3.74 -2.12
N LYS A 37 2.73 3.04 -2.94
CA LYS A 37 3.17 2.52 -4.24
C LYS A 37 3.41 3.63 -5.25
N ILE A 38 2.54 4.63 -5.32
CA ILE A 38 2.73 5.79 -6.20
C ILE A 38 4.00 6.54 -5.81
N LEU A 39 4.21 6.81 -4.51
CA LEU A 39 5.41 7.48 -4.02
C LEU A 39 6.68 6.68 -4.30
N PHE A 40 6.63 5.37 -4.07
CA PHE A 40 7.75 4.47 -4.36
C PHE A 40 8.08 4.45 -5.84
N LEU A 41 7.08 4.30 -6.72
CA LEU A 41 7.27 4.31 -8.16
C LEU A 41 7.80 5.67 -8.64
N HIS A 42 7.20 6.77 -8.20
CA HIS A 42 7.67 8.11 -8.56
C HIS A 42 9.14 8.31 -8.20
N ARG A 43 9.54 7.95 -6.97
CA ARG A 43 10.93 8.04 -6.54
C ARG A 43 11.84 7.11 -7.32
N PHE A 44 11.38 5.90 -7.62
CA PHE A 44 12.12 4.92 -8.41
C PHE A 44 12.32 5.38 -9.86
N TYR A 45 11.27 5.87 -10.52
CA TYR A 45 11.32 6.42 -11.87
C TYR A 45 12.26 7.64 -11.94
N PHE A 46 12.14 8.57 -10.99
CA PHE A 46 13.01 9.76 -10.96
C PHE A 46 14.50 9.39 -10.79
N GLN A 47 14.79 8.44 -9.89
CA GLN A 47 16.15 7.94 -9.69
C GLN A 47 16.67 7.22 -10.95
N PHE A 48 15.80 6.45 -11.62
CA PHE A 48 16.14 5.73 -12.84
C PHE A 48 16.39 6.67 -14.03
N GLU A 49 15.57 7.70 -14.19
CA GLU A 49 15.74 8.73 -15.24
C GLU A 49 17.05 9.49 -15.04
N SER A 50 17.37 9.87 -13.80
CA SER A 50 18.64 10.52 -13.47
C SER A 50 19.84 9.66 -13.88
N CYS A 51 19.77 8.35 -13.63
CA CYS A 51 20.80 7.38 -14.00
C CYS A 51 20.91 7.20 -15.53
N PHE A 52 19.80 7.29 -16.27
CA PHE A 52 19.81 7.23 -17.74
C PHE A 52 20.33 8.52 -18.38
N SER A 53 20.05 9.67 -17.78
CA SER A 53 20.54 10.98 -18.22
C SER A 53 22.05 11.14 -18.08
N GLU A 54 22.71 10.35 -17.22
CA GLU A 54 24.18 10.30 -17.11
C GLU A 54 24.85 9.44 -18.21
N ARG A 55 24.10 8.90 -19.19
CA ARG A 55 24.72 8.29 -20.38
C ARG A 55 25.64 9.31 -21.05
N PRO A 56 26.95 9.07 -21.08
CA PRO A 56 27.90 10.05 -21.60
C PRO A 56 27.64 10.27 -23.08
N GLN A 57 27.76 11.52 -23.54
CA GLN A 57 27.72 11.95 -24.96
C GLN A 57 28.86 11.35 -25.82
N PHE A 58 29.40 10.18 -25.45
CA PHE A 58 30.54 9.53 -26.08
C PHE A 58 30.19 8.78 -27.39
N PHE A 59 29.04 9.07 -28.00
CA PHE A 59 28.63 8.47 -29.28
C PHE A 59 28.02 9.53 -30.21
N ARG A 60 28.65 10.72 -30.26
CA ARG A 60 28.30 11.80 -31.19
C ARG A 60 29.44 12.18 -32.17
N ASP A 61 30.54 11.43 -32.17
CA ASP A 61 31.71 11.72 -33.01
C ASP A 61 32.16 10.50 -33.85
N ASP A 62 31.21 9.75 -34.43
CA ASP A 62 31.47 8.77 -35.51
C ASP A 62 30.62 9.11 -36.76
#